data_AF-A0A2V9UIN5-F1
#
_entry.id   AF-A0A2V9UIN5-F1
#
_cell.length_a   1.000
_cell.length_b   1.000
_cell.length_c   1.000
_cell.angle_alpha   90.00
_cell.angle_beta   90.00
_cell.angle_gamma   90.00
#
_symmetry.space_group_name_H-M   'P 1'
#
loop_
_entity.id
_entity.type
_entity.pdbx_description
1 polymer ?
#
loop_
_entity_poly.entity_id
_entity_poly.type
_entity_poly.pdbx_seq_one_letter_code
_entity_poly.pdbx_strand_id
1 'polypeptide(L)'
;MLDPQLVCYSWMTGISDVAQVVFVRKRSVEIQYFRTTITEEQRDEFGRLVDDTIRRIESAQFLPHSGVRFPQNPCTTCPYVGLCLGQQKLVDATLVRRPGDDLGLFDELTY
;
A
#
# COMPACT_ATOMS: atom_id res chain seq x y z
N MET A 1 -9.79 8.99 -8.05
CA MET A 1 -9.95 7.86 -7.11
C MET A 1 -9.49 8.35 -5.76
N LEU A 2 -10.31 8.23 -4.71
CA LEU A 2 -9.90 8.58 -3.35
C LEU A 2 -8.83 7.59 -2.87
N ASP A 3 -7.98 8.04 -1.96
CA ASP A 3 -7.00 7.16 -1.32
C ASP A 3 -7.73 6.00 -0.61
N PRO A 4 -7.44 4.73 -0.93
CA PRO A 4 -8.10 3.58 -0.31
C PRO A 4 -7.99 3.57 1.22
N GLN A 5 -6.93 4.15 1.78
CA GLN A 5 -6.74 4.25 3.22
C GLN A 5 -7.82 5.10 3.89
N LEU A 6 -8.26 6.19 3.25
CA LEU A 6 -9.33 7.04 3.77
C LEU A 6 -10.68 6.31 3.82
N VAL A 7 -10.99 5.58 2.73
CA VAL A 7 -12.22 4.81 2.65
C VAL A 7 -12.20 3.66 3.68
N CYS A 8 -11.06 3.01 3.85
CA CYS A 8 -10.85 1.97 4.86
C CYS A 8 -11.14 2.47 6.29
N TYR A 9 -10.57 3.62 6.69
CA TYR A 9 -10.84 4.19 8.00
C TYR A 9 -12.31 4.56 8.18
N SER A 10 -12.95 5.15 7.16
CA SER A 10 -14.39 5.44 7.21
C SER A 10 -15.22 4.16 7.36
N TRP A 11 -14.89 3.10 6.61
CA TRP A 11 -15.58 1.82 6.65
C TRP A 11 -15.46 1.15 8.03
N MET A 12 -14.26 1.11 8.61
CA MET A 12 -14.04 0.49 9.93
C MET A 12 -14.70 1.27 11.07
N THR A 13 -14.75 2.60 11.00
CA THR A 13 -15.21 3.46 12.11
C THR A 13 -16.67 3.91 11.97
N GLY A 14 -17.25 3.85 10.78
CA GLY A 14 -18.55 4.43 10.46
C GLY A 14 -18.54 5.97 10.33
N ILE A 15 -17.39 6.63 10.52
CA ILE A 15 -17.28 8.10 10.44
C ILE A 15 -17.18 8.50 8.97
N SER A 16 -18.08 9.37 8.50
CA SER A 16 -18.10 9.85 7.12
C SER A 16 -17.02 10.90 6.84
N ASP A 17 -16.79 11.82 7.77
CA ASP A 17 -15.78 12.88 7.64
C ASP A 17 -14.39 12.35 7.97
N VAL A 18 -13.53 12.27 6.98
CA VAL A 18 -12.16 11.76 7.11
C VAL A 18 -11.14 12.77 6.60
N ALA A 19 -9.91 12.66 7.08
CA ALA A 19 -8.81 13.50 6.62
C ALA A 19 -7.51 12.69 6.49
N GLN A 20 -6.68 13.09 5.54
CA GLN A 20 -5.33 12.57 5.33
C GLN A 20 -4.32 13.65 5.66
N VAL A 21 -3.28 13.26 6.40
CA VAL A 21 -2.06 14.08 6.53
C VAL A 21 -1.17 13.77 5.33
N VAL A 22 -0.94 14.76 4.48
CA VAL A 22 -0.17 14.63 3.25
C VAL A 22 1.17 15.31 3.43
N PHE A 23 2.24 14.52 3.40
CA PHE A 23 3.60 15.03 3.40
C PHE A 23 4.03 15.33 1.97
N VAL A 24 4.14 16.62 1.61
CA VAL A 24 4.54 17.01 0.26
C VAL A 24 6.04 17.23 0.21
N ARG A 25 6.74 16.40 -0.57
CA ARG A 25 8.19 16.54 -0.77
C ARG A 25 8.48 17.76 -1.66
N LYS A 26 8.74 18.90 -1.03
CA LYS A 26 9.23 20.14 -1.65
C LYS A 26 10.60 20.51 -1.05
N ARG A 27 11.27 21.54 -1.59
CA ARG A 27 12.53 22.08 -1.01
C ARG A 27 12.37 22.49 0.46
N SER A 28 11.17 22.92 0.85
CA SER A 28 10.75 23.13 2.23
C SER A 28 9.66 22.11 2.57
N VAL A 29 9.77 21.44 3.73
CA VAL A 29 8.73 20.51 4.19
C VAL A 29 7.44 21.27 4.43
N GLU A 30 6.34 20.78 3.85
CA GLU A 30 5.00 21.33 4.00
C GLU A 30 4.05 20.18 4.34
N ILE A 31 3.30 20.32 5.43
CA ILE A 31 2.25 19.39 5.82
C ILE A 31 0.93 19.94 5.27
N GLN A 32 0.25 19.15 4.44
CA GLN A 32 -1.07 19.47 3.94
C GLN A 32 -2.12 18.54 4.54
N TYR A 33 -3.32 19.06 4.74
CA TYR A 33 -4.45 18.28 5.22
C TYR A 33 -5.48 18.17 4.10
N PHE A 34 -5.72 16.95 3.64
CA PHE A 34 -6.78 16.68 2.69
C PHE A 34 -7.99 16.14 3.43
N ARG A 35 -9.07 16.90 3.47
CA ARG A 35 -10.35 16.49 4.09
C ARG A 35 -11.35 16.11 3.01
N THR A 36 -12.12 15.06 3.28
CA THR A 36 -13.23 14.64 2.41
C THR A 36 -14.34 13.96 3.23
N THR A 37 -15.48 13.71 2.60
CA THR A 37 -16.61 13.00 3.20
C THR A 37 -16.89 11.75 2.38
N ILE A 38 -16.84 10.59 3.02
CA ILE A 38 -17.09 9.28 2.39
C ILE A 38 -18.58 8.96 2.46
N THR A 39 -19.16 8.65 1.29
CA THR A 39 -20.56 8.26 1.18
C THR A 39 -20.79 6.82 1.66
N GLU A 40 -22.04 6.48 1.95
CA GLU A 40 -22.42 5.10 2.28
C GLU A 40 -22.15 4.14 1.11
N GLU A 41 -22.49 4.55 -0.12
CA GLU A 41 -22.21 3.78 -1.33
C GLU A 41 -20.71 3.46 -1.49
N GLN A 42 -19.82 4.42 -1.20
CA GLN A 42 -18.37 4.20 -1.22
C GLN A 42 -17.92 3.20 -0.15
N ARG A 43 -18.54 3.23 1.04
CA ARG A 43 -18.26 2.23 2.08
C ARG A 43 -18.75 0.85 1.68
N ASP A 44 -19.91 0.74 1.05
CA ASP A 44 -20.47 -0.54 0.60
C ASP A 44 -19.68 -1.14 -0.56
N GLU A 45 -19.24 -0.31 -1.51
CA GLU A 45 -18.32 -0.73 -2.57
C GLU A 45 -17.00 -1.24 -1.97
N PHE A 46 -16.43 -0.49 -1.03
CA PHE A 46 -15.20 -0.89 -0.35
C PHE A 46 -15.36 -2.20 0.43
N GLY A 47 -16.48 -2.37 1.14
CA GLY A 47 -16.81 -3.61 1.84
C GLY A 47 -16.84 -4.82 0.91
N ARG A 48 -17.44 -4.69 -0.27
CA ARG A 48 -17.43 -5.75 -1.29
C ARG A 48 -16.02 -6.09 -1.79
N LEU A 49 -15.15 -5.09 -1.95
CA LEU A 49 -13.74 -5.30 -2.32
C LEU A 49 -12.97 -6.04 -1.22
N VAL A 50 -13.22 -5.69 0.05
CA VAL A 50 -12.63 -6.38 1.20
C VAL A 50 -13.09 -7.84 1.25
N ASP A 51 -14.39 -8.10 1.12
CA ASP A 51 -14.94 -9.46 1.12
C ASP A 51 -14.37 -10.34 -0.01
N ASP A 52 -14.25 -9.80 -1.23
CA ASP A 52 -13.60 -10.51 -2.34
C ASP A 52 -12.12 -10.79 -2.03
N THR A 53 -11.41 -9.80 -1.48
CA THR A 53 -10.00 -9.94 -1.12
C THR A 53 -9.79 -11.02 -0.05
N ILE A 54 -10.66 -11.06 0.97
CA ILE A 54 -10.63 -12.10 2.02
C ILE A 54 -10.80 -13.48 1.38
N ARG A 55 -11.84 -13.67 0.55
CA ARG A 55 -12.09 -14.96 -0.12
C ARG A 55 -10.91 -15.40 -0.98
N ARG A 56 -10.26 -14.48 -1.67
CA ARG A 56 -9.07 -14.77 -2.48
C ARG A 56 -7.88 -15.19 -1.63
N ILE A 57 -7.66 -14.54 -0.48
CA ILE A 57 -6.60 -14.92 0.46
C ILE A 57 -6.88 -16.32 1.04
N GLU A 58 -8.10 -16.56 1.51
CA GLU A 58 -8.50 -17.85 2.10
C GLU A 58 -8.43 -19.00 1.09
N SER A 59 -8.68 -18.74 -0.19
CA SER A 59 -8.54 -19.71 -1.28
C SER A 59 -7.14 -19.76 -1.90
N ALA A 60 -6.16 -19.06 -1.32
CA ALA A 60 -4.78 -18.95 -1.81
C ALA A 60 -4.66 -18.49 -3.28
N GLN A 61 -5.58 -17.65 -3.74
CA GLN A 61 -5.61 -17.09 -5.10
C GLN A 61 -4.76 -15.81 -5.22
N PHE A 62 -3.44 -15.98 -5.22
CA PHE A 62 -2.47 -14.89 -5.41
C PHE A 62 -2.18 -14.63 -6.89
N LEU A 63 -3.20 -14.15 -7.61
CA LEU A 63 -3.10 -13.92 -9.05
C LEU A 63 -2.12 -12.78 -9.37
N PRO A 64 -1.25 -12.95 -10.39
CA PRO A 64 -0.43 -11.86 -10.89
C PRO A 64 -1.33 -10.75 -11.43
N HIS A 65 -1.04 -9.50 -11.07
CA HIS A 65 -1.82 -8.36 -11.53
C HIS A 65 -1.38 -7.99 -12.96
N SER A 66 -2.22 -8.32 -13.95
CA SER A 66 -2.08 -7.81 -15.30
C SER A 66 -2.52 -6.34 -15.34
N GLY A 67 -1.58 -5.40 -15.40
CA GLY A 67 -1.94 -3.97 -15.36
C GLY A 67 -0.86 -3.03 -14.86
N VAL A 68 0.30 -3.55 -14.45
CA VAL A 68 1.49 -2.74 -14.21
C VAL A 68 1.87 -2.02 -15.50
N ARG A 69 1.58 -0.72 -15.56
CA ARG A 69 1.87 0.14 -16.71
C ARG A 69 2.74 1.30 -16.27
N PHE A 70 3.75 1.61 -17.07
CA PHE A 70 4.57 2.82 -16.88
C PHE A 70 3.65 4.05 -16.76
N PRO A 71 3.86 4.95 -15.77
CA PRO A 71 4.95 4.99 -14.79
C PRO A 71 4.68 4.27 -13.46
N GLN A 72 3.47 3.75 -13.26
CA GLN A 72 3.05 3.00 -12.06
C GLN A 72 3.53 1.54 -12.16
N ASN A 73 4.85 1.33 -12.03
CA ASN A 73 5.46 0.01 -11.99
C ASN A 73 5.82 -0.41 -10.57
N PRO A 74 4.88 -0.95 -9.78
CA PRO A 74 5.16 -1.39 -8.42
C PRO A 74 6.17 -2.55 -8.37
N CYS A 75 6.40 -3.27 -9.47
CA CYS A 75 7.37 -4.36 -9.49
C CYS A 75 8.82 -3.88 -9.37
N THR A 76 9.13 -2.63 -9.73
CA THR A 76 10.51 -2.11 -9.64
C THR A 76 10.97 -1.89 -8.20
N THR A 77 10.04 -1.68 -7.27
CA THR A 77 10.31 -1.48 -5.84
C THR A 77 9.78 -2.62 -4.96
N CYS A 78 9.15 -3.64 -5.57
CA CYS A 78 8.55 -4.75 -4.82
C CYS A 78 9.64 -5.68 -4.25
N PRO A 79 9.71 -5.88 -2.92
CA PRO A 79 10.71 -6.79 -2.33
C PRO A 79 10.47 -8.25 -2.74
N TYR A 80 9.24 -8.62 -3.09
CA TYR A 80 8.83 -9.97 -3.49
C TYR A 80 8.96 -10.26 -4.99
N VAL A 81 9.50 -9.34 -5.79
CA VAL A 81 9.59 -9.50 -7.26
C VAL A 81 10.34 -10.77 -7.67
N GLY A 82 11.34 -11.18 -6.89
CA GLY A 82 12.07 -12.43 -7.11
C GLY A 82 11.17 -13.67 -7.04
N LEU A 83 10.21 -13.71 -6.11
CA LEU A 83 9.23 -14.81 -6.03
C LEU A 83 8.28 -14.78 -7.23
N CYS A 84 7.80 -13.61 -7.61
CA CYS A 84 6.89 -13.46 -8.75
C CYS A 84 7.52 -13.89 -10.08
N LEU A 85 8.83 -13.64 -10.25
CA LEU A 85 9.58 -14.02 -11.46
C LEU A 85 10.23 -15.41 -11.39
N GLY A 86 10.16 -16.10 -10.24
CA GLY A 86 10.86 -17.37 -10.03
C GLY A 86 12.39 -17.23 -10.04
N GLN A 87 12.92 -16.07 -9.67
CA GLN A 87 14.36 -15.76 -9.69
C GLN A 87 14.98 -15.84 -8.30
N GLN A 88 15.54 -17.00 -7.95
CA GLN A 88 16.11 -17.25 -6.63
C GLN A 88 17.20 -16.23 -6.24
N LYS A 89 18.04 -15.80 -7.18
CA LYS A 89 19.08 -14.79 -6.92
C LYS A 89 18.50 -13.47 -6.40
N LEU A 90 17.34 -13.05 -6.91
CA LEU A 90 16.65 -11.86 -6.42
C LEU A 90 16.03 -12.11 -5.05
N VAL A 91 15.41 -13.27 -4.85
CA VAL A 91 14.86 -13.68 -3.54
C VAL A 91 15.93 -13.60 -2.45
N ASP A 92 17.11 -14.18 -2.69
CA ASP A 92 18.21 -14.21 -1.73
C ASP A 92 18.82 -12.83 -1.46
N ALA A 93 18.63 -11.88 -2.39
CA ALA A 93 19.14 -10.52 -2.28
C ALA A 93 18.14 -9.55 -1.66
N THR A 94 16.82 -9.73 -1.87
CA THR A 94 15.79 -8.74 -1.50
C THR A 94 14.86 -9.19 -0.37
N LEU A 95 14.67 -10.51 -0.16
CA LEU A 95 13.76 -11.03 0.86
C LEU A 95 14.47 -11.52 2.12
N VAL A 96 15.69 -12.03 1.98
CA VAL A 96 16.48 -12.49 3.12
C VAL A 96 17.23 -11.31 3.73
N ARG A 97 16.82 -10.89 4.92
CA ARG A 97 17.54 -9.89 5.71
C ARG A 97 18.87 -10.46 6.18
N ARG A 98 19.98 -9.76 5.93
CA ARG A 98 21.26 -10.11 6.55
C ARG A 98 21.45 -9.28 7.82
N PRO A 99 22.05 -9.85 8.87
CA PRO A 99 22.43 -9.09 10.05
C PRO A 99 23.37 -7.94 9.65
N GLY A 100 23.01 -6.70 9.98
CA GLY A 100 23.80 -5.50 9.66
C GLY A 100 23.48 -4.81 8.33
N ASP A 101 22.41 -5.22 7.63
CA ASP A 101 21.91 -4.47 6.46
C ASP A 101 21.29 -3.13 6.90
N ASP A 102 21.67 -2.06 6.20
CA ASP A 102 21.17 -0.67 6.34
C ASP A 102 19.65 -0.62 6.09
N LEU A 103 18.88 -0.18 7.10
CA LEU A 103 17.43 -0.01 7.05
C LEU A 103 17.02 1.27 6.30
N GLY A 104 17.98 2.04 5.79
CA GLY A 104 17.77 3.29 5.08
C GLY A 104 16.97 4.27 5.94
N LEU A 105 15.76 4.61 5.50
CA LEU A 105 14.89 5.58 6.17
C LEU A 105 14.55 5.19 7.63
N PHE A 106 14.54 3.90 7.98
CA PHE A 106 14.22 3.47 9.34
C PHE A 106 15.42 3.53 10.31
N ASP A 107 16.66 3.55 9.79
CA ASP A 107 17.87 3.78 10.60
C ASP A 107 18.07 5.27 10.91
N GLU A 108 17.52 6.16 10.08
CA GLU A 108 17.55 7.62 10.28
C GLU A 108 16.57 8.12 11.36
N LEU A 109 15.67 7.26 11.87
CA LEU A 109 14.74 7.58 12.95
C LEU A 109 15.41 7.40 14.33
N THR A 110 16.44 8.19 14.60
CA THR A 110 16.99 8.34 15.96
C THR A 110 16.17 9.42 16.69
N TYR A 111 15.40 9.02 17.70
CA TYR A 111 14.68 9.94 18.60
C TYR A 111 15.57 10.34 19.78
#